data_AF-A0A1F9S6R3-F1
#
_entry.id   AF-A0A1F9S6R3-F1
#
_cell.length_a   1.000
_cell.length_b   1.000
_cell.length_c   1.000
_cell.angle_alpha   90.00
_cell.angle_beta   90.00
_cell.angle_gamma   90.00
#
_symmetry.space_group_name_H-M   'P 1'
#
loop_
_entity.id
_entity.type
_entity.pdbx_description
1 polymer ?
#
loop_
_entity_poly.entity_id
_entity_poly.type
_entity_poly.pdbx_seq_one_letter_code
_entity_poly.pdbx_strand_id
1 'polypeptide(L)'
;MLHEPASQSGPDASADYKMRIGVWMFLLYAAIYAAFVAINLLKPLWMEKTVFLGLNLAVVFGFGLIVFALIEALIYNHMCGTHEADNKGGE
;
A
#
# COMPACT_ATOMS: atom_id res chain seq x y z
N MET A 1 -24.75 3.19 -27.64
CA MET A 1 -23.69 3.72 -26.74
C MET A 1 -24.20 5.03 -26.16
N LEU A 2 -25.09 4.95 -25.16
CA LEU A 2 -25.53 6.11 -24.38
C LEU A 2 -25.17 5.79 -22.93
N HIS A 3 -23.92 6.07 -22.57
CA HIS A 3 -23.58 6.24 -21.16
C HIS A 3 -23.61 7.74 -20.90
N GLU A 4 -24.44 8.14 -19.94
CA GLU A 4 -24.50 9.50 -19.45
C GLU A 4 -23.09 9.90 -18.98
N PRO A 5 -22.57 11.09 -19.33
CA PRO A 5 -21.26 11.52 -18.89
C PRO A 5 -21.24 11.46 -17.36
N ALA A 6 -20.20 10.84 -16.79
CA ALA A 6 -20.05 10.77 -15.35
C ALA A 6 -20.23 12.18 -14.76
N SER A 7 -21.09 12.30 -13.75
CA SER A 7 -21.34 13.57 -13.07
C SER A 7 -19.99 14.14 -12.63
N GLN A 8 -19.66 15.35 -13.10
CA GLN A 8 -18.46 16.05 -12.65
C GLN A 8 -18.58 16.25 -11.14
N SER A 9 -17.81 15.45 -10.39
CA SER A 9 -17.66 15.64 -8.96
C SER A 9 -16.91 16.95 -8.76
N GLY A 10 -17.45 17.86 -7.96
CA GLY A 10 -16.80 19.12 -7.63
C GLY A 10 -15.48 18.91 -6.89
N PRO A 11 -14.73 19.98 -6.58
CA PRO A 11 -13.45 19.89 -5.88
C PRO A 11 -13.58 19.11 -4.56
N ASP A 12 -12.89 17.98 -4.43
CA ASP A 12 -12.82 17.22 -3.17
C ASP A 12 -11.86 17.96 -2.22
N ALA A 13 -12.41 18.58 -1.19
CA ALA A 13 -11.66 19.29 -0.15
C ALA A 13 -10.61 18.39 0.56
N SER A 14 -10.77 17.07 0.47
CA SER A 14 -9.87 16.10 1.09
C SER A 14 -8.84 15.51 0.12
N ALA A 15 -8.84 15.93 -1.15
CA ALA A 15 -7.95 15.38 -2.19
C ALA A 15 -6.46 15.54 -1.85
N ASP A 16 -6.06 16.73 -1.38
CA ASP A 16 -4.67 17.02 -1.02
C ASP A 16 -4.18 16.18 0.17
N TYR A 17 -5.05 15.96 1.16
CA TYR A 17 -4.75 15.12 2.32
C TYR A 17 -4.54 13.66 1.90
N LYS A 18 -5.50 13.11 1.14
CA LYS A 18 -5.43 11.73 0.61
C LYS A 18 -4.15 11.51 -0.19
N MET A 19 -3.83 12.44 -1.09
CA MET A 19 -2.63 12.36 -1.92
C MET A 19 -1.36 12.35 -1.06
N ARG A 20 -1.25 13.24 -0.06
CA ARG A 20 -0.05 13.35 0.79
C ARG A 20 0.19 12.10 1.63
N ILE A 21 -0.87 11.53 2.22
CA ILE A 21 -0.77 10.26 2.97
C ILE A 21 -0.41 9.12 2.02
N GLY A 22 -1.07 9.03 0.86
CA GLY A 22 -0.83 7.97 -0.11
C GLY A 22 0.62 7.95 -0.62
N VAL A 23 1.20 9.12 -0.89
CA VAL A 23 2.61 9.23 -1.29
C VAL A 23 3.55 8.76 -0.18
N TRP A 24 3.31 9.14 1.07
CA TRP A 24 4.15 8.71 2.18
C TRP A 24 4.11 7.20 2.41
N MET A 25 2.92 6.59 2.34
CA MET A 25 2.77 5.14 2.46
C MET A 25 3.38 4.40 1.27
N PHE A 26 3.23 4.93 0.06
CA PHE A 26 3.91 4.39 -1.12
C PHE A 26 5.43 4.41 -0.98
N LEU A 27 6.02 5.50 -0.48
CA LEU A 27 7.45 5.60 -0.26
C LEU A 27 7.95 4.61 0.79
N LEU A 28 7.17 4.40 1.86
CA LEU A 28 7.46 3.39 2.88
C LEU A 28 7.48 1.99 2.27
N TYR A 29 6.43 1.61 1.54
CA TYR A 29 6.36 0.34 0.83
C TYR A 29 7.53 0.17 -0.14
N ALA A 30 7.81 1.19 -0.96
CA ALA A 30 8.86 1.18 -1.96
C ALA A 30 10.25 0.96 -1.33
N ALA A 31 10.52 1.58 -0.18
CA ALA A 31 11.78 1.39 0.54
C ALA A 31 11.94 -0.07 1.03
N ILE A 32 10.88 -0.65 1.59
CA ILE A 32 10.88 -2.04 2.05
C ILE A 32 11.05 -3.00 0.87
N TYR A 33 10.32 -2.77 -0.22
CA TYR A 33 10.44 -3.56 -1.44
C TYR A 33 11.85 -3.46 -2.06
N ALA A 34 12.43 -2.26 -2.11
CA ALA A 34 13.79 -2.05 -2.58
C ALA A 34 14.82 -2.82 -1.73
N ALA A 35 14.65 -2.82 -0.40
CA ALA A 35 15.49 -3.61 0.49
C ALA A 35 15.36 -5.13 0.21
N PHE A 36 14.13 -5.62 0.00
CA PHE A 36 13.91 -7.02 -0.39
C PHE A 36 14.62 -7.36 -1.71
N VAL A 37 14.46 -6.51 -2.74
CA VAL A 37 15.13 -6.70 -4.04
C VAL A 37 16.66 -6.68 -3.89
N ALA A 38 17.20 -5.75 -3.10
CA ALA A 38 18.63 -5.66 -2.84
C ALA A 38 19.18 -6.94 -2.17
N ILE A 39 18.46 -7.52 -1.22
CA ILE A 39 18.87 -8.77 -0.57
C ILE A 39 18.87 -9.93 -1.58
N ASN A 40 17.85 -10.01 -2.44
CA ASN A 40 17.78 -11.04 -3.50
C ASN A 40 18.97 -10.95 -4.46
N LEU A 41 19.39 -9.73 -4.80
CA LEU A 41 20.53 -9.49 -5.70
C LEU A 41 21.88 -9.79 -5.03
N LEU A 42 22.07 -9.35 -3.78
CA LEU A 42 23.38 -9.42 -3.12
C LEU A 42 23.65 -10.78 -2.48
N LYS A 43 22.62 -11.50 -2.00
CA LYS A 43 22.77 -12.77 -1.28
C LYS A 43 21.71 -13.82 -1.68
N PRO A 44 21.70 -14.28 -2.94
CA PRO A 44 20.71 -15.25 -3.42
C PRO A 44 20.76 -16.60 -2.68
N LEU A 45 21.94 -17.05 -2.23
CA LEU A 45 22.09 -18.30 -1.46
C LEU A 45 21.33 -18.28 -0.11
N TRP A 46 21.09 -17.10 0.46
CA TRP A 46 20.29 -16.97 1.68
C TRP A 46 18.79 -17.10 1.39
N MET A 47 18.37 -16.61 0.22
CA MET A 47 16.98 -16.66 -0.25
C MET A 47 16.51 -18.06 -0.61
N GLU A 48 17.43 -18.95 -1.00
CA GLU A 48 17.14 -20.35 -1.35
C GLU A 48 16.86 -21.23 -0.11
N LYS A 49 17.29 -20.80 1.09
CA LYS A 49 17.08 -21.56 2.32
C LYS A 49 15.60 -21.83 2.53
N THR A 50 15.25 -23.11 2.72
CA THR A 50 13.92 -23.52 3.14
C THR A 50 13.69 -23.11 4.59
N VAL A 51 12.61 -22.36 4.85
CA VAL A 51 12.35 -21.80 6.19
C VAL A 51 10.98 -22.19 6.72
N PHE A 52 9.93 -22.21 5.88
CA PHE A 52 8.57 -22.42 6.36
C PHE A 52 7.78 -23.33 5.43
N LEU A 53 7.19 -24.41 5.96
CA LEU A 53 6.35 -25.35 5.19
C LEU A 53 6.99 -25.89 3.89
N GLY A 54 8.32 -26.04 3.86
CA GLY A 54 9.03 -26.45 2.63
C GLY A 54 9.25 -25.32 1.61
N LEU A 55 8.80 -24.10 1.91
CA LEU A 55 9.02 -22.90 1.09
C LEU A 55 10.37 -22.26 1.41
N ASN A 56 11.01 -21.72 0.37
CA ASN A 56 12.23 -20.94 0.51
C ASN A 56 11.95 -19.56 1.10
N LEU A 57 13.00 -18.94 1.62
CA LEU A 57 12.92 -17.65 2.30
C LEU A 57 12.38 -16.55 1.36
N ALA A 58 12.74 -16.60 0.07
CA ALA A 58 12.23 -15.65 -0.93
C ALA A 58 10.71 -15.64 -1.03
N VAL A 59 10.09 -16.83 -1.10
CA VAL A 59 8.64 -16.96 -1.20
C VAL A 59 7.97 -16.46 0.08
N VAL A 60 8.50 -16.81 1.26
CA VAL A 60 7.95 -16.36 2.54
C VAL A 60 8.00 -14.83 2.66
N PHE A 61 9.12 -14.20 2.30
CA PHE A 61 9.23 -12.74 2.28
C PHE A 61 8.30 -12.11 1.24
N GLY A 62 8.16 -12.71 0.05
CA GLY A 62 7.24 -12.26 -0.98
C GLY A 62 5.80 -12.22 -0.48
N PHE A 63 5.33 -13.28 0.18
CA PHE A 63 4.02 -13.29 0.84
C PHE A 63 3.93 -12.26 1.97
N GLY A 64 5.01 -12.07 2.73
CA GLY A 64 5.10 -11.02 3.75
C GLY A 64 4.87 -9.62 3.18
N LEU A 65 5.46 -9.30 2.02
CA LEU A 65 5.26 -8.02 1.33
C LEU A 65 3.81 -7.82 0.88
N ILE A 66 3.14 -8.88 0.41
CA ILE A 66 1.72 -8.82 0.04
C ILE A 66 0.87 -8.50 1.28
N VAL A 67 1.09 -9.21 2.39
CA VAL A 67 0.38 -8.95 3.65
C VAL A 67 0.64 -7.52 4.13
N PHE A 68 1.87 -7.05 4.05
CA PHE A 68 2.23 -5.69 4.42
C PHE A 68 1.51 -4.63 3.55
N ALA A 69 1.48 -4.82 2.23
CA ALA A 69 0.73 -3.94 1.32
C ALA A 69 -0.77 -3.88 1.65
N LEU A 70 -1.37 -5.02 2.02
CA LEU A 70 -2.77 -5.08 2.44
C LEU A 70 -3.00 -4.31 3.75
N ILE A 71 -2.08 -4.42 4.71
CA ILE A 71 -2.14 -3.65 5.96
C ILE A 71 -2.08 -2.14 5.66
N GLU A 72 -1.15 -1.71 4.80
CA GLU A 72 -1.06 -0.31 4.39
C GLU A 72 -2.34 0.16 3.68
N ALA A 73 -2.92 -0.64 2.79
CA ALA A 73 -4.19 -0.30 2.15
C ALA A 73 -5.32 -0.12 3.16
N LEU A 74 -5.42 -1.00 4.18
CA LEU A 74 -6.42 -0.88 5.25
C LEU A 74 -6.19 0.38 6.10
N ILE A 75 -4.94 0.68 6.47
CA ILE A 75 -4.57 1.89 7.22
C ILE A 75 -4.92 3.14 6.41
N TYR A 76 -4.57 3.16 5.12
CA TYR A 76 -4.86 4.27 4.22
C TYR A 76 -6.37 4.54 4.14
N ASN A 77 -7.15 3.47 3.93
CA ASN A 77 -8.60 3.55 3.85
C ASN A 77 -9.21 4.06 5.16
N HIS A 78 -8.72 3.57 6.31
CA HIS A 78 -9.19 4.00 7.63
C HIS A 78 -8.86 5.47 7.92
N MET A 79 -7.65 5.92 7.59
CA MET A 79 -7.24 7.31 7.78
C MET A 79 -8.04 8.27 6.89
N CYS A 80 -8.21 7.92 5.61
CA CYS A 80 -8.99 8.75 4.68
C CYS A 80 -10.46 8.81 5.09
N GLY A 81 -11.06 7.66 5.46
CA GLY A 81 -12.44 7.60 5.92
C GLY A 81 -12.70 8.39 7.21
N THR A 82 -11.74 8.37 8.15
CA THR A 82 -11.85 9.17 9.39
C THR A 82 -11.78 10.67 9.09
N HIS A 83 -10.86 11.09 8.21
CA HIS A 83 -10.73 12.50 7.81
C HIS A 83 -12.00 13.00 7.09
N GLU A 84 -12.61 12.18 6.24
CA GLU A 84 -13.87 12.51 5.57
C GLU A 84 -15.06 12.57 6.54
N ALA A 85 -15.10 11.70 7.55
CA ALA A 85 -16.16 11.70 8.56
C ALA A 85 -16.08 12.92 9.49
N ASP A 86 -14.87 13.30 9.90
CA ASP A 86 -14.64 14.50 10.73
C ASP A 86 -15.03 15.78 9.98
N ASN A 87 -14.72 15.85 8.68
CA ASN A 87 -15.06 16.99 7.83
C ASN A 87 -16.58 17.15 7.59
N LYS A 88 -17.37 16.07 7.75
CA LYS A 88 -18.85 16.12 7.66
C LYS A 88 -19.55 16.36 9.00
N GLY A 89 -18.85 16.18 10.13
CA GLY A 89 -19.39 16.38 11.49
C GLY A 89 -19.25 17.81 12.01
N GLY A 90 -18.60 18.69 11.25
CA GLY A 90 -18.35 20.10 11.59
C GLY A 90 -19.23 21.12 10.89
N GLU A 91 -20.21 20.69 10.08
CA GLU A 91 -21.27 21.54 9.49
C GLU A 91 -22.57 21.46 10.28
#